data_AF-A0A1A2RF74-F1
#
_entry.id   AF-A0A1A2RF74-F1
#
_cell.length_a   1.000
_cell.length_b   1.000
_cell.length_c   1.000
_cell.angle_alpha   90.00
_cell.angle_beta   90.00
_cell.angle_gamma   90.00
#
_symmetry.space_group_name_H-M   'P 1'
#
loop_
_entity.id
_entity.type
_entity.pdbx_description
1 polymer ?
#
loop_
_entity_poly.entity_id
_entity_poly.type
_entity_poly.pdbx_seq_one_letter_code
_entity_poly.pdbx_strand_id
1 'polypeptide(L)'
;MPSLAPPEPSVTPDGLQSLVLTGKDVDGLTRTPGMYVNKTWTQTHELQHDDSFDPPECTDAVFNGLTASHRGSGYRAIYGVDLGRHTNGFPHGVSEFVATFDNAAAARSFVAGAINQQQLRRKAVDVLARRHVRHL
;
A
#
# COMPACT_ATOMS: atom_id res chain seq x y z
N MET A 1 39.13 14.40 -10.07
CA MET A 1 38.00 13.94 -10.92
C MET A 1 36.87 13.55 -9.98
N PRO A 2 35.62 14.00 -10.21
CA PRO A 2 34.51 13.51 -9.39
C PRO A 2 34.32 12.01 -9.67
N SER A 3 34.33 11.21 -8.61
CA SER A 3 34.07 9.77 -8.66
C SER A 3 32.61 9.56 -9.06
N LEU A 4 32.37 8.91 -10.20
CA LEU A 4 31.04 8.44 -10.58
C LEU A 4 30.69 7.31 -9.63
N ALA A 5 29.86 7.60 -8.63
CA ALA A 5 29.22 6.55 -7.86
C ALA A 5 28.55 5.57 -8.84
N PRO A 6 28.66 4.24 -8.62
CA PRO A 6 27.95 3.27 -9.44
C PRO A 6 26.47 3.64 -9.50
N PRO A 7 25.79 3.50 -10.67
CA PRO A 7 24.36 3.69 -10.73
C PRO A 7 23.70 2.81 -9.68
N GLU A 8 22.83 3.40 -8.85
CA GLU A 8 22.10 2.65 -7.83
C GLU A 8 21.37 1.47 -8.52
N PRO A 9 21.44 0.26 -7.94
CA PRO A 9 20.74 -0.88 -8.52
C PRO A 9 19.24 -0.57 -8.56
N SER A 10 18.70 -0.42 -9.76
CA SER A 10 17.27 -0.21 -9.96
C SER A 10 16.55 -1.54 -9.80
N VAL A 11 15.58 -1.56 -8.89
CA VAL A 11 14.60 -2.67 -8.81
C VAL A 11 13.84 -2.73 -10.13
N THR A 12 13.77 -3.92 -10.74
CA THR A 12 12.95 -4.17 -11.94
C THR A 12 11.51 -4.53 -11.53
N PRO A 13 10.52 -4.38 -12.44
CA PRO A 13 9.16 -4.84 -12.17
C PRO A 13 9.08 -6.29 -11.67
N ASP A 14 9.84 -7.20 -12.29
CA ASP A 14 9.89 -8.61 -11.91
C ASP A 14 10.50 -8.83 -10.51
N GLY A 15 11.39 -7.92 -10.09
CA GLY A 15 12.00 -7.95 -8.76
C GLY A 15 11.08 -7.46 -7.64
N LEU A 16 9.92 -6.87 -7.93
CA LEU A 16 9.04 -6.33 -6.89
C LEU A 16 8.46 -7.41 -5.97
N GLN A 17 8.17 -8.60 -6.49
CA GLN A 17 7.59 -9.69 -5.69
C GLN A 17 8.51 -10.14 -4.55
N SER A 18 9.84 -10.04 -4.70
CA SER A 18 10.78 -10.45 -3.65
C SER A 18 10.93 -9.42 -2.52
N LEU A 19 10.31 -8.25 -2.65
CA LEU A 19 10.41 -7.16 -1.68
C LEU A 19 9.26 -7.13 -0.68
N VAL A 20 8.15 -7.83 -0.95
CA VAL A 20 7.04 -7.92 0.01
C VAL A 20 7.27 -9.01 1.04
N LEU A 21 6.69 -8.83 2.22
CA LEU A 21 6.80 -9.79 3.31
C LEU A 21 6.06 -11.09 3.00
N THR A 22 6.62 -12.21 3.44
CA THR A 22 5.91 -13.49 3.45
C THR A 22 4.98 -13.59 4.65
N GLY A 23 4.01 -14.51 4.60
CA GLY A 23 3.14 -14.80 5.75
C GLY A 23 3.93 -15.13 7.03
N LYS A 24 5.05 -15.83 6.89
CA LYS A 24 5.94 -16.17 8.02
C LYS A 24 6.63 -14.93 8.62
N ASP A 25 7.02 -13.97 7.79
CA ASP A 25 7.62 -12.72 8.29
C ASP A 25 6.58 -11.92 9.07
N VAL A 26 5.35 -11.82 8.54
CA VAL A 26 4.23 -11.15 9.22
C VAL A 26 3.83 -11.88 10.50
N ASP A 27 3.81 -13.21 10.51
CA ASP A 27 3.57 -14.03 11.71
C ASP A 27 4.56 -13.66 12.83
N GLY A 28 5.84 -13.53 12.50
CA GLY A 28 6.90 -13.16 13.43
C GLY A 28 6.75 -11.75 13.98
N LEU A 29 6.39 -10.78 13.12
CA LEU A 29 6.23 -9.37 13.48
C LEU A 29 4.97 -9.12 14.32
N THR A 30 3.85 -9.73 13.93
CA THR A 30 2.54 -9.49 14.55
C THR A 30 2.21 -10.48 15.67
N ARG A 31 3.07 -11.48 15.90
CA ARG A 31 2.81 -12.62 16.80
C ARG A 31 1.48 -13.32 16.51
N THR A 32 1.05 -13.29 15.26
CA THR A 32 -0.22 -13.85 14.80
C THR A 32 0.08 -14.97 13.82
N PRO A 33 0.26 -16.23 14.27
CA PRO A 33 0.62 -17.31 13.38
C PRO A 33 -0.49 -17.66 12.40
N GLY A 34 -0.11 -18.11 11.20
CA GLY A 34 -1.03 -18.60 10.18
C GLY A 34 -1.54 -17.51 9.24
N MET A 35 -0.79 -16.42 9.06
CA MET A 35 -1.03 -15.46 7.98
C MET A 35 -0.68 -16.10 6.64
N TYR A 36 -1.56 -15.91 5.66
CA TYR A 36 -1.34 -16.33 4.28
C TYR A 36 -1.75 -15.22 3.32
N VAL A 37 -1.27 -15.30 2.09
CA VAL A 37 -1.62 -14.34 1.04
C VAL A 37 -3.04 -14.63 0.57
N ASN A 38 -3.95 -13.70 0.84
CA ASN A 38 -5.33 -13.73 0.36
C ASN A 38 -5.42 -13.27 -1.09
N LYS A 39 -4.62 -12.27 -1.44
CA LYS A 39 -4.69 -11.58 -2.72
C LYS A 39 -3.33 -11.00 -3.09
N THR A 40 -3.03 -11.04 -4.39
CA THR A 40 -1.90 -10.33 -4.99
C THR A 40 -2.42 -9.22 -5.89
N TRP A 41 -1.64 -8.16 -6.00
CA TRP A 41 -1.93 -6.98 -6.82
C TRP A 41 -0.74 -6.71 -7.74
N THR A 42 -0.98 -6.67 -9.04
CA THR A 42 0.04 -6.29 -10.06
C THR A 42 -0.28 -4.95 -10.71
N GLN A 43 -1.38 -4.32 -10.27
CA GLN A 43 -1.88 -3.04 -10.73
C GLN A 43 -2.43 -2.26 -9.53
N THR A 44 -2.44 -0.94 -9.64
CA THR A 44 -3.16 -0.07 -8.70
C THR A 44 -4.66 -0.38 -8.75
N HIS A 45 -5.39 -0.03 -7.69
CA HIS A 45 -6.82 -0.24 -7.64
C HIS A 45 -7.60 1.06 -7.38
N GLU A 46 -8.85 1.07 -7.79
CA GLU A 46 -9.76 2.18 -7.48
C GLU A 46 -10.44 1.92 -6.13
N LEU A 47 -10.92 2.99 -5.50
CA LEU A 47 -11.87 2.86 -4.40
C LEU A 47 -13.14 2.16 -4.88
N GLN A 48 -13.76 1.40 -3.98
CA GLN A 48 -15.10 0.92 -4.25
C GLN A 48 -16.04 2.12 -4.41
N HIS A 49 -16.96 2.02 -5.37
CA HIS A 49 -17.83 3.13 -5.78
C HIS A 49 -18.59 3.81 -4.63
N ASP A 50 -18.87 3.08 -3.55
CA ASP A 50 -19.65 3.56 -2.41
C ASP A 50 -18.80 3.92 -1.18
N ASP A 51 -17.47 3.82 -1.28
CA ASP A 51 -16.56 4.23 -0.22
C ASP A 51 -16.29 5.73 -0.30
N SER A 52 -16.45 6.43 0.82
CA SER A 52 -16.12 7.83 0.96
C SER A 52 -15.45 8.11 2.30
N PHE A 53 -14.63 9.16 2.33
CA PHE A 53 -13.89 9.59 3.51
C PHE A 53 -14.29 11.01 3.86
N ASP A 54 -14.39 11.28 5.16
CA ASP A 54 -14.50 12.64 5.68
C ASP A 54 -13.27 12.94 6.58
N PRO A 55 -12.40 13.88 6.17
CA PRO A 55 -12.50 14.69 4.97
C PRO A 55 -11.99 13.96 3.70
N PRO A 56 -12.51 14.23 2.48
CA PRO A 56 -12.22 13.47 1.27
C PRO A 56 -10.73 13.38 0.91
N GLU A 57 -9.96 14.41 1.25
CA GLU A 57 -8.50 14.44 1.06
C GLU A 57 -7.74 13.36 1.85
N CYS A 58 -8.36 12.72 2.84
CA CYS A 58 -7.72 11.66 3.61
C CYS A 58 -7.70 10.31 2.91
N THR A 59 -8.44 10.15 1.81
CA THR A 59 -8.62 8.87 1.10
C THR A 59 -7.30 8.16 0.77
N ASP A 60 -6.37 8.87 0.13
CA ASP A 60 -5.07 8.36 -0.32
C ASP A 60 -4.14 7.95 0.83
N ALA A 61 -4.41 8.44 2.03
CA ALA A 61 -3.59 8.10 3.18
C ALA A 61 -4.15 6.87 3.93
N VAL A 62 -5.38 6.40 3.64
CA VAL A 62 -6.02 5.24 4.32
C VAL A 62 -5.62 3.97 3.59
N PHE A 63 -5.70 4.00 2.26
CA PHE A 63 -5.42 2.85 1.42
C PHE A 63 -4.13 3.05 0.65
N ASN A 64 -3.27 2.03 0.70
CA ASN A 64 -2.14 1.89 -0.19
C ASN A 64 -2.59 1.38 -1.56
N GLY A 65 -1.76 1.57 -2.59
CA GLY A 65 -2.03 1.02 -3.93
C GLY A 65 -3.19 1.67 -4.70
N LEU A 66 -3.77 2.77 -4.23
CA LEU A 66 -4.84 3.47 -4.94
C LEU A 66 -4.34 4.14 -6.23
N THR A 67 -5.12 4.03 -7.31
CA THR A 67 -4.82 4.66 -8.61
C THR A 67 -4.75 6.19 -8.49
N ALA A 68 -5.65 6.79 -7.70
CA ALA A 68 -5.67 8.22 -7.46
C ALA A 68 -4.33 8.72 -6.87
N SER A 69 -3.80 8.03 -5.86
CA SER A 69 -2.56 8.39 -5.20
C SER A 69 -1.34 8.32 -6.13
N HIS A 70 -1.35 7.40 -7.10
CA HIS A 70 -0.22 7.15 -8.00
C HIS A 70 -0.29 7.95 -9.30
N ARG A 71 -1.38 8.67 -9.57
CA ARG A 71 -1.54 9.43 -10.82
C ARG A 71 -0.49 10.54 -10.93
N GLY A 72 0.30 10.52 -11.99
CA GLY A 72 1.31 11.55 -12.27
C GLY A 72 2.57 11.47 -11.39
N SER A 73 2.72 10.43 -10.55
CA SER A 73 3.88 10.27 -9.66
C SER A 73 5.15 9.75 -10.34
N GLY A 74 5.04 9.33 -11.60
CA GLY A 74 6.12 8.62 -12.30
C GLY A 74 6.27 7.15 -11.89
N TYR A 75 5.26 6.55 -11.24
CA TYR A 75 5.26 5.10 -10.98
C TYR A 75 5.22 4.31 -12.30
N ARG A 76 5.84 3.12 -12.32
CA ARG A 76 5.94 2.26 -13.50
C ARG A 76 5.30 0.89 -13.32
N ALA A 77 5.53 0.27 -12.17
CA ALA A 77 4.93 -1.00 -11.80
C ALA A 77 4.66 -1.03 -10.30
N ILE A 78 3.74 -1.88 -9.89
CA ILE A 78 3.41 -2.11 -8.49
C ILE A 78 3.26 -3.61 -8.25
N TYR A 79 3.66 -4.06 -7.07
CA TYR A 79 3.33 -5.37 -6.55
C TYR A 79 2.81 -5.21 -5.13
N GLY A 80 1.70 -5.85 -4.81
CA GLY A 80 1.13 -5.81 -3.47
C GLY A 80 0.55 -7.15 -3.04
N VAL A 81 0.44 -7.31 -1.74
CA VAL A 81 -0.13 -8.49 -1.09
C VAL A 81 -1.08 -8.06 0.01
N ASP A 82 -2.26 -8.67 0.03
CA ASP A 82 -3.11 -8.67 1.22
C ASP A 82 -2.90 -10.00 1.93
N LEU A 83 -2.34 -9.95 3.13
CA LEU A 83 -2.21 -11.07 4.03
C LEU A 83 -3.32 -11.04 5.05
N GLY A 84 -3.87 -12.21 5.35
CA GLY A 84 -4.81 -12.35 6.45
C GLY A 84 -4.76 -13.72 7.04
N ARG A 85 -5.53 -13.88 8.11
CA ARG A 85 -5.72 -15.15 8.81
C ARG A 85 -7.20 -15.49 8.83
N HIS A 86 -7.54 -16.73 8.51
CA HIS A 86 -8.89 -17.24 8.73
C HIS A 86 -9.11 -17.36 10.24
N THR A 87 -9.91 -16.45 10.81
CA THR A 87 -10.42 -16.57 12.18
C THR A 87 -11.91 -16.24 12.19
N ASN A 88 -12.63 -16.79 13.18
CA ASN A 88 -14.04 -16.47 13.42
C ASN A 88 -14.22 -15.09 14.11
N GLY A 89 -13.17 -14.27 14.20
CA GLY A 89 -13.15 -12.94 14.84
C GLY A 89 -12.62 -11.88 13.87
N PHE A 90 -12.24 -10.69 14.37
CA PHE A 90 -11.61 -9.68 13.51
C PHE A 90 -10.30 -10.23 12.94
N PRO A 91 -10.20 -10.44 11.62
CA PRO A 91 -8.99 -10.97 11.03
C PRO A 91 -7.89 -9.91 11.19
N HIS A 92 -6.73 -10.32 11.71
CA HIS A 92 -5.52 -9.55 11.48
C HIS A 92 -5.28 -9.53 9.98
N GLY A 93 -5.17 -8.33 9.42
CA GLY A 93 -4.93 -8.11 8.00
C GLY A 93 -3.75 -7.18 7.84
N VAL A 94 -2.83 -7.54 6.94
CA VAL A 94 -1.74 -6.66 6.50
C VAL A 94 -1.93 -6.46 5.01
N SER A 95 -1.97 -5.21 4.57
CA SER A 95 -1.91 -4.86 3.16
C SER A 95 -0.58 -4.15 2.92
N GLU A 96 0.22 -4.67 2.00
CA GLU A 96 1.55 -4.16 1.67
C GLU A 96 1.68 -3.97 0.16
N PHE A 97 2.28 -2.86 -0.26
CA PHE A 97 2.56 -2.57 -1.66
C PHE A 97 3.95 -1.98 -1.82
N VAL A 98 4.62 -2.37 -2.90
CA VAL A 98 5.90 -1.83 -3.36
C VAL A 98 5.73 -1.35 -4.81
N ALA A 99 6.34 -0.23 -5.16
CA ALA A 99 6.25 0.36 -6.49
C ALA A 99 7.63 0.73 -7.04
N THR A 100 7.82 0.55 -8.34
CA THR A 100 8.94 1.16 -9.07
C THR A 100 8.53 2.54 -9.59
N PHE A 101 9.52 3.42 -9.69
CA PHE A 101 9.37 4.78 -10.19
C PHE A 101 10.39 5.05 -11.29
N ASP A 102 10.16 6.11 -12.06
CA ASP A 102 11.08 6.61 -13.09
C ASP A 102 12.52 6.78 -12.60
N ASN A 103 12.68 7.21 -11.35
CA ASN A 103 13.95 7.37 -10.68
C ASN A 103 13.73 7.58 -9.17
N ALA A 104 14.84 7.60 -8.41
CA ALA A 104 14.82 7.84 -6.98
C ALA A 104 14.20 9.20 -6.59
N ALA A 105 14.32 10.24 -7.41
CA ALA A 105 13.72 11.54 -7.12
C ALA A 105 12.19 11.50 -7.20
N ALA A 106 11.63 10.81 -8.20
CA ALA A 106 10.20 10.56 -8.33
C ALA A 106 9.67 9.76 -7.12
N ALA A 107 10.37 8.69 -6.72
CA ALA A 107 10.02 7.91 -5.54
C ALA A 107 10.02 8.76 -4.24
N ARG A 108 11.06 9.58 -4.04
CA ARG A 108 11.16 10.48 -2.87
C ARG A 108 10.05 11.53 -2.88
N SER A 109 9.75 12.10 -4.05
CA SER A 109 8.69 13.09 -4.19
C SER A 109 7.31 12.50 -3.88
N PHE A 110 7.04 11.28 -4.33
CA PHE A 110 5.82 10.55 -3.99
C PHE A 110 5.66 10.35 -2.48
N VAL A 111 6.70 9.86 -1.80
CA VAL A 111 6.68 9.66 -0.33
C VAL A 111 6.52 10.97 0.42
N ALA A 112 7.21 12.04 0.00
CA ALA A 112 7.08 13.36 0.61
C ALA A 112 5.65 13.92 0.48
N GLY A 113 5.00 13.71 -0.67
CA GLY A 113 3.59 14.04 -0.88
C GLY A 113 2.68 13.28 0.10
N ALA A 114 2.89 11.98 0.26
CA ALA A 114 2.12 11.15 1.19
C ALA A 114 2.29 11.59 2.65
N ILE A 115 3.50 11.99 3.07
CA ILE A 115 3.76 12.50 4.43
C ILE A 115 2.96 13.79 4.69
N ASN A 116 2.92 14.71 3.73
CA ASN A 116 2.13 15.94 3.86
C ASN A 116 0.63 15.64 4.00
N GLN A 117 0.12 14.64 3.26
CA GLN A 117 -1.26 14.17 3.41
C GLN A 117 -1.51 13.55 4.79
N GLN A 118 -0.55 12.78 5.34
CA GLN A 118 -0.69 12.21 6.68
C GLN A 118 -0.68 13.27 7.80
N GLN A 119 -0.06 14.43 7.62
CA GLN A 119 -0.13 15.50 8.60
C GLN A 119 -1.54 16.10 8.75
N LEU A 120 -2.40 15.98 7.73
CA LEU A 120 -3.82 16.37 7.80
C LEU A 120 -4.62 15.46 8.75
N ARG A 121 -4.12 14.25 9.05
CA ARG A 121 -4.77 13.22 9.88
C ARG A 121 -4.65 13.38 11.39
N ARG A 122 -4.08 14.48 11.88
CA ARG A 122 -4.16 14.78 13.32
C ARG A 122 -5.58 15.10 13.79
N LYS A 123 -6.57 15.03 12.89
CA LYS A 123 -8.02 15.06 13.15
C LYS A 123 -8.59 13.67 12.88
N ALA A 124 -9.59 13.24 13.67
CA ALA A 124 -10.29 11.99 13.43
C ALA A 124 -10.79 11.92 11.98
N VAL A 125 -10.53 10.81 11.29
CA VAL A 125 -11.00 10.56 9.92
C VAL A 125 -12.16 9.58 10.04
N ASP A 126 -13.35 10.01 9.62
CA ASP A 126 -14.51 9.14 9.56
C ASP A 126 -14.52 8.39 8.22
N VAL A 127 -14.39 7.07 8.31
CA VAL A 127 -14.59 6.18 7.17
C VAL A 127 -16.07 5.91 7.07
N LEU A 128 -16.75 6.56 6.12
CA LEU A 128 -18.16 6.33 5.82
C LEU A 128 -18.29 5.12 4.89
N ALA A 129 -17.78 3.96 5.32
CA ALA A 129 -18.04 2.69 4.63
C ALA A 129 -19.41 2.18 5.05
N ARG A 130 -20.41 2.18 4.15
CA ARG A 130 -21.65 1.43 4.40
C ARG A 130 -21.30 -0.06 4.36
N ARG A 131 -21.04 -0.65 5.53
CA ARG A 131 -20.99 -2.12 5.68
C ARG A 131 -22.27 -2.70 5.08
N HIS A 132 -22.17 -3.34 3.92
CA HIS A 132 -23.14 -4.36 3.54
C HIS A 132 -22.93 -5.52 4.52
N VAL A 133 -23.66 -5.47 5.63
CA VAL A 133 -23.96 -6.67 6.42
C VAL A 133 -24.78 -7.56 5.50
N ARG A 134 -24.12 -8.40 4.70
CA ARG A 134 -24.76 -9.57 4.12
C ARG A 134 -24.97 -10.53 5.28
N HIS A 135 -26.16 -10.48 5.86
CA HIS A 135 -26.70 -11.61 6.59
C HIS A 135 -26.81 -12.79 5.63
N LEU A 136 -25.99 -13.81 5.84
CA LEU A 136 -26.30 -15.21 5.56
C LEU A 136 -25.86 -16.02 6.77
#